data_AF-A0A1M6K177-F1
#
_entry.id   AF-A0A1M6K177-F1
#
_cell.length_a   1.000
_cell.length_b   1.000
_cell.length_c   1.000
_cell.angle_alpha   90.00
_cell.angle_beta   90.00
_cell.angle_gamma   90.00
#
_symmetry.space_group_name_H-M   'P 1'
#
loop_
_entity.id
_entity.type
_entity.pdbx_description
1 polymer ?
#
loop_
_entity_poly.entity_id
_entity_poly.type
_entity_poly.pdbx_seq_one_letter_code
_entity_poly.pdbx_strand_id
1 'polypeptide(L)' 'MKKQPQSARERYVSAEKIQQVFAQLGIDLCAGRKRIRATQSEKSISIYVNGGTVNITFNEKGGKA' A
#
# COMPACT_ATOMS: atom_id res chain seq x y z
N MET A 1 -0.50 -32.25 6.89
CA MET A 1 -1.09 -31.00 6.36
C MET A 1 -0.95 -31.00 4.84
N LYS A 2 -2.06 -31.05 4.09
CA LYS A 2 -2.01 -30.89 2.63
C LYS A 2 -1.69 -29.43 2.33
N LYS A 3 -0.57 -29.16 1.65
CA LYS A 3 -0.21 -27.81 1.19
C LYS A 3 -1.30 -27.36 0.20
N GLN A 4 -2.01 -26.29 0.51
CA GLN A 4 -2.91 -25.65 -0.44
C GLN A 4 -2.09 -25.22 -1.67
N PRO A 5 -2.65 -25.31 -2.89
CA PRO A 5 -1.94 -24.87 -4.09
C PRO A 5 -1.64 -23.39 -3.94
N GLN A 6 -0.37 -23.07 -3.69
CA GLN A 6 0.12 -21.72 -3.54
C GLN A 6 -0.16 -21.02 -4.87
N SER A 7 -1.13 -20.10 -4.86
CA SER A 7 -1.42 -19.21 -5.99
C SER A 7 -0.09 -18.71 -6.55
N ALA A 8 0.19 -18.97 -7.82
CA ALA A 8 1.45 -18.57 -8.48
C ALA A 8 1.71 -17.05 -8.44
N ARG A 9 0.77 -16.26 -7.91
CA ARG A 9 0.79 -14.80 -7.83
C ARG A 9 1.07 -14.26 -6.43
N GLU A 10 1.05 -15.08 -5.40
CA GLU A 10 1.22 -14.62 -4.01
C GLU A 10 2.60 -15.04 -3.48
N ARG A 11 3.54 -14.09 -3.52
CA ARG A 11 4.85 -14.25 -2.88
C ARG A 11 4.76 -13.72 -1.46
N TYR A 12 5.07 -14.58 -0.49
CA TYR A 12 5.33 -14.12 0.87
C TYR A 12 6.55 -13.21 0.86
N VAL A 13 6.38 -12.02 1.41
CA VAL A 13 7.47 -11.07 1.68
C VAL A 13 7.54 -10.86 3.18
N SER A 14 8.74 -10.62 3.70
CA SER A 14 8.90 -10.38 5.13
C SER A 14 8.24 -9.07 5.54
N ALA A 15 7.81 -8.98 6.80
CA ALA A 15 7.20 -7.76 7.33
C ALA A 15 8.17 -6.57 7.25
N GLU A 16 9.46 -6.81 7.49
CA GLU A 16 10.52 -5.81 7.43
C GLU A 16 10.65 -5.22 6.03
N LYS A 17 10.55 -6.06 4.99
CA LYS A 17 10.60 -5.61 3.60
C LYS A 17 9.43 -4.69 3.27
N ILE A 18 8.24 -5.01 3.78
CA ILE A 18 7.04 -4.17 3.60
C ILE A 18 7.19 -2.83 4.34
N GLN A 19 7.71 -2.84 5.57
CA GLN A 19 7.98 -1.63 6.34
C GLN A 19 8.95 -0.71 5.59
N GLN A 20 10.03 -1.25 5.03
CA GLN A 20 10.99 -0.48 4.24
C GLN A 20 10.36 0.15 3.00
N VAL A 21 9.51 -0.59 2.28
CA VAL A 21 8.80 -0.07 1.11
C VAL A 21 7.88 1.09 1.49
N PHE A 22 7.11 0.96 2.58
CA PHE A 22 6.24 2.05 3.03
C PHE A 22 7.01 3.28 3.52
N ALA A 23 8.14 3.07 4.20
CA ALA A 23 9.00 4.17 4.64
C ALA A 23 9.56 4.96 3.44
N GLN A 24 10.10 4.26 2.44
CA GLN A 24 10.63 4.90 1.23
C GLN A 24 9.54 5.63 0.44
N LEU A 25 8.37 4.99 0.27
CA LEU A 25 7.22 5.63 -0.38
C LEU A 25 6.80 6.91 0.33
N GLY A 26 6.77 6.90 1.67
CA GLY A 26 6.46 8.08 2.46
C GLY A 26 7.46 9.22 2.24
N ILE A 27 8.76 8.91 2.17
CA ILE A 27 9.82 9.89 1.87
C ILE A 27 9.62 10.49 0.49
N ASP A 28 9.46 9.66 -0.54
CA ASP A 28 9.34 10.10 -1.93
C ASP A 28 8.08 10.96 -2.13
N LEU A 29 6.96 10.60 -1.50
CA LEU A 29 5.73 11.39 -1.53
C LEU A 29 5.86 12.72 -0.79
N CYS A 30 6.74 12.83 0.21
CA CYS A 30 6.94 14.05 0.99
C CYS A 30 8.09 14.93 0.48
N ALA A 31 8.93 14.42 -0.43
CA ALA A 31 10.13 15.11 -0.89
C ALA A 31 9.83 16.52 -1.43
N GLY A 32 10.52 17.53 -0.89
CA GLY A 32 10.35 18.93 -1.28
C GLY A 32 9.03 19.58 -0.85
N ARG A 33 8.20 18.90 -0.05
CA ARG A 33 6.87 19.38 0.34
C ARG A 33 6.80 19.64 1.84
N LYS A 34 6.38 20.84 2.23
CA LYS A 34 6.12 21.18 3.65
C LYS A 34 4.83 20.56 4.20
N ARG A 35 3.87 20.28 3.32
CA ARG A 35 2.55 19.70 3.64
C ARG A 35 2.12 18.79 2.50
N ILE A 36 1.38 17.73 2.84
CA ILE A 36 0.79 16.79 1.91
C ILE A 36 -0.72 16.80 2.10
N ARG A 37 -1.47 16.82 1.00
CA ARG A 37 -2.91 16.62 1.04
C ARG A 37 -3.17 15.12 1.05
N ALA A 38 -3.87 14.64 2.06
CA ALA A 38 -4.30 13.26 2.16
C ALA A 38 -5.69 13.17 2.78
N THR A 39 -6.41 12.11 2.48
CA THR A 39 -7.67 11.73 3.11
C THR A 39 -7.61 10.27 3.52
N GLN A 40 -8.30 9.95 4.60
CA GLN A 40 -8.46 8.58 5.08
C GLN A 40 -9.95 8.25 5.14
N SER A 41 -10.29 7.06 4.67
CA SER A 41 -11.60 6.44 4.84
C SER A 41 -11.44 5.12 5.59
N GLU A 42 -12.55 4.46 5.89
CA GLU A 42 -12.54 3.12 6.48
C GLU A 42 -11.79 2.10 5.61
N LYS A 43 -11.88 2.25 4.27
CA LYS A 43 -11.35 1.28 3.31
C LYS A 43 -10.12 1.76 2.55
N SER A 44 -9.68 3.00 2.77
CA SER A 44 -8.56 3.55 2.00
C SER A 44 -7.81 4.69 2.66
N ILE A 45 -6.57 4.90 2.20
CA ILE A 45 -5.81 6.13 2.39
C ILE A 45 -5.48 6.67 1.00
N SER A 46 -5.84 7.93 0.74
CA SER A 46 -5.58 8.61 -0.53
C SER A 46 -4.61 9.77 -0.31
N ILE A 47 -3.49 9.77 -1.01
CA ILE A 47 -2.47 10.82 -0.97
C ILE A 47 -2.45 11.53 -2.31
N TYR A 48 -2.71 12.84 -2.31
CA TYR A 48 -2.77 13.63 -3.54
C TYR A 48 -1.39 14.20 -3.88
N VAL A 49 -0.95 13.95 -5.11
CA VAL A 49 0.34 14.41 -5.65
C VAL A 49 0.12 15.24 -6.91
N ASN A 50 1.12 16.02 -7.32
CA ASN A 50 1.04 16.81 -8.55
C ASN A 50 0.90 15.88 -9.76
N GLY A 51 -0.32 15.77 -10.30
CA GLY A 51 -0.64 14.92 -11.45
C GLY A 51 -1.36 13.60 -11.12
N GLY A 52 -1.72 13.33 -9.86
CA GLY A 52 -2.50 12.14 -9.53
C GLY A 52 -2.72 11.87 -8.05
N THR A 53 -3.10 10.63 -7.75
CA THR A 53 -3.39 10.16 -6.39
C THR A 53 -2.75 8.79 -6.18
N VAL A 54 -2.05 8.62 -5.04
CA VAL A 54 -1.65 7.30 -4.55
C VAL A 54 -2.73 6.80 -3.59
N ASN A 55 -3.25 5.60 -3.85
CA ASN A 55 -4.30 4.98 -3.04
C ASN A 55 -3.80 3.69 -2.42
N ILE A 56 -3.96 3.56 -1.10
CA ILE A 56 -3.79 2.30 -0.36
C ILE A 56 -5.21 1.83 -0.02
N THR A 57 -5.62 0.67 -0.52
CA THR A 57 -6.96 0.12 -0.29
C THR A 57 -6.89 -1.13 0.59
N PHE A 58 -7.71 -1.18 1.62
CA PHE A 58 -7.88 -2.34 2.49
C PHE A 58 -8.97 -3.24 1.92
N ASN A 59 -8.57 -4.23 1.12
CA ASN A 59 -9.51 -5.17 0.53
C ASN A 59 -9.94 -6.24 1.53
N GLU A 60 -11.19 -6.69 1.42
CA GLU A 60 -11.65 -7.88 2.13
C GLU A 60 -10.89 -9.12 1.64
N LYS A 61 -10.77 -10.13 2.52
CA LYS A 61 -10.14 -11.40 2.16
C LYS A 61 -10.78 -11.97 0.89
N GLY A 62 -9.95 -12.30 -0.10
CA GLY A 62 -10.38 -12.88 -1.37
C GLY A 62 -10.50 -11.89 -2.53
N GLY A 63 -10.11 -10.63 -2.37
CA GLY A 63 -9.93 -9.71 -3.50
C GLY A 63 -11.21 -9.44 -4.29
N LYS A 64 -12.37 -9.41 -3.61
CA LYS A 64 -13.61 -8.88 -4.20
C LYS A 64 -13.47 -7.36 -4.27
N ALA A 65 -12.90 -6.90 -5.38
CA ALA A 65 -12.92 -5.51 -5.81
C ALA A 65 -14.22 -5.24 -6.58
#